data_AF-A0A0M2KI18-F1
#
_entry.id   AF-A0A0M2KI18-F1
#
_cell.length_a   1.000
_cell.length_b   1.000
_cell.length_c   1.000
_cell.angle_alpha   90.00
_cell.angle_beta   90.00
_cell.angle_gamma   90.00
#
_symmetry.space_group_name_H-M   'P 1'
#
loop_
_entity.id
_entity.type
_entity.pdbx_description
1 polymer ?
#
loop_
_entity_poly.entity_id
_entity_poly.type
_entity_poly.pdbx_seq_one_letter_code
_entity_poly.pdbx_strand_id
1 'polypeptide(L)'
;MTTGISRVWTRFFVPVLALFLVFQLTGCGDKDADQRKAFIDFLQNTVMRSGEHLPNLSESQKQNFGNYVKDYAILYDFSQQVNRAVDSGMKPVVDELNAIRTPQDYLTHRDSLRQTSGSLGVLTQQIQTAKTQADGSKAALKQPEDLKTVYDSVYNKVVTQPANALQPLLPGLQTLSQAAIQAGDFLQQQGTQVTFNGQTIQFPNQQQATHYNTLMSTISANAQVLNQAQSALQGGFQ
;
A
#
# COMPACT_ATOMS: atom_id res chain seq x y z
N MET A 1 26.62 -58.66 -68.43
CA MET A 1 27.35 -58.04 -67.30
C MET A 1 26.97 -56.57 -67.35
N THR A 2 26.30 -55.91 -66.41
CA THR A 2 26.26 -56.05 -64.95
C THR A 2 25.14 -55.12 -64.45
N THR A 3 24.30 -55.61 -63.52
CA THR A 3 23.79 -54.95 -62.29
C THR A 3 23.96 -53.42 -62.16
N GLY A 4 22.99 -52.60 -61.74
CA GLY A 4 21.93 -52.81 -60.75
C GLY A 4 21.84 -51.52 -59.92
N ILE A 5 20.96 -50.59 -60.29
CA ILE A 5 20.76 -49.30 -59.60
C ILE A 5 19.76 -49.54 -58.46
N SER A 6 20.23 -50.08 -57.35
CA SER A 6 19.46 -50.18 -56.10
C SER A 6 20.42 -50.31 -54.93
N ARG A 7 20.16 -49.57 -53.85
CA ARG A 7 20.82 -49.67 -52.52
C ARG A 7 22.09 -48.85 -52.24
N VAL A 8 22.17 -47.58 -52.62
CA VAL A 8 23.17 -46.66 -52.01
C VAL A 8 22.54 -45.56 -51.16
N TRP A 9 21.24 -45.26 -51.33
CA TRP A 9 20.60 -44.14 -50.65
C TRP A 9 19.97 -44.46 -49.27
N THR A 10 20.19 -45.65 -48.73
CA THR A 10 19.58 -46.08 -47.44
C THR A 10 20.61 -46.37 -46.35
N ARG A 11 21.90 -46.13 -46.60
CA ARG A 11 22.99 -46.53 -45.68
C ARG A 11 23.74 -45.38 -45.02
N PHE A 12 23.38 -44.12 -45.31
CA PHE A 12 23.97 -42.94 -44.68
C PHE A 12 23.02 -42.18 -43.73
N PHE A 13 21.71 -42.45 -43.78
CA PHE A 13 20.72 -41.72 -42.96
C PHE A 13 20.38 -42.39 -41.62
N VAL A 14 20.86 -43.61 -41.36
CA VAL A 14 20.54 -44.35 -40.13
C VAL A 14 21.41 -43.96 -38.92
N PRO A 15 22.72 -43.60 -39.02
CA PRO A 15 23.48 -43.25 -37.83
C PRO A 15 23.26 -41.79 -37.37
N VAL A 16 22.72 -40.90 -38.22
CA VAL A 16 22.48 -39.49 -37.88
C VAL A 16 21.19 -39.28 -37.08
N LEU A 17 20.19 -40.16 -37.24
CA LEU A 17 18.97 -40.13 -36.42
C LEU A 17 19.16 -40.69 -35.00
N ALA A 18 20.19 -41.52 -34.76
CA ALA A 18 20.48 -42.07 -33.43
C ALA A 18 21.19 -41.07 -32.50
N LEU A 19 21.84 -40.04 -33.03
CA LEU A 19 22.52 -39.00 -32.23
C LEU A 19 21.61 -37.83 -31.83
N PHE A 20 20.40 -37.72 -32.42
CA PHE A 20 19.41 -36.71 -32.02
C PHE A 20 18.49 -37.16 -30.86
N LEU A 21 18.46 -38.46 -30.54
CA LEU A 21 17.68 -38.98 -29.41
C LEU A 21 18.34 -38.76 -28.04
N VAL A 22 19.61 -38.36 -27.99
CA VAL A 22 20.35 -38.14 -26.72
C VAL A 22 20.28 -36.69 -26.24
N PHE A 23 19.89 -35.74 -27.09
CA PHE A 23 19.69 -34.33 -26.72
C PHE A 23 18.24 -33.98 -26.33
N GLN A 24 17.34 -34.97 -26.20
CA GLN A 24 16.04 -34.78 -25.53
C GLN A 24 16.11 -35.04 -24.02
N LEU A 25 17.32 -35.30 -23.48
CA LEU A 25 17.63 -35.15 -22.06
C LEU A 25 18.11 -33.72 -21.75
N THR A 26 17.62 -32.71 -22.48
CA THR A 26 17.65 -31.32 -22.02
C THR A 26 16.76 -31.23 -20.78
N GLY A 27 17.39 -31.44 -19.62
CA GLY A 27 16.90 -31.06 -18.31
C GLY A 27 15.49 -31.53 -17.98
N CYS A 28 15.41 -32.56 -17.15
CA CYS A 28 14.50 -32.47 -16.00
C CYS A 28 15.05 -31.36 -15.08
N GLY A 29 15.14 -30.13 -15.62
CA GLY A 29 15.42 -28.93 -14.84
C GLY A 29 14.23 -28.83 -13.91
N ASP A 30 14.50 -28.84 -12.62
CA ASP A 30 13.47 -28.79 -11.61
C ASP A 30 12.69 -27.49 -11.82
N LYS A 31 11.58 -27.60 -12.55
CA LYS A 31 10.77 -26.47 -12.97
C LYS A 31 10.32 -25.65 -11.76
N ASP A 32 10.16 -26.31 -10.61
CA ASP A 32 9.88 -25.64 -9.35
C ASP A 32 11.09 -24.83 -8.85
N ALA A 33 12.31 -25.35 -8.94
CA ALA A 33 13.52 -24.61 -8.58
C ALA A 33 13.76 -23.37 -9.46
N ASP A 34 13.53 -23.49 -10.77
CA ASP A 34 13.64 -22.35 -11.69
C ASP A 34 12.55 -21.30 -11.43
N GLN A 35 11.30 -21.74 -11.19
CA GLN A 35 10.19 -20.86 -10.82
C GLN A 35 10.43 -20.16 -9.49
N ARG A 36 10.94 -20.88 -8.49
CA ARG A 36 11.29 -20.35 -7.17
C ARG A 36 12.39 -19.31 -7.28
N LYS A 37 13.45 -19.60 -8.05
CA LYS A 37 14.55 -18.66 -8.28
C LYS A 37 14.05 -17.37 -8.93
N ALA A 38 13.27 -17.49 -10.02
CA ALA A 38 12.69 -16.33 -10.71
C ALA A 38 11.79 -15.50 -9.78
N PHE A 39 11.01 -16.15 -8.92
CA PHE A 39 10.16 -15.48 -7.95
C PHE A 39 10.96 -14.77 -6.85
N ILE A 40 11.96 -15.44 -6.26
CA ILE A 40 12.87 -14.84 -5.27
C ILE A 40 13.56 -13.60 -5.87
N ASP A 41 14.10 -13.71 -7.09
CA ASP A 41 14.77 -12.60 -7.77
C ASP A 41 13.81 -11.42 -7.98
N PHE A 42 12.55 -11.69 -8.34
CA PHE A 42 11.52 -10.67 -8.47
C PHE A 42 11.17 -10.00 -7.14
N LEU A 43 10.99 -10.77 -6.06
CA LEU A 43 10.72 -10.25 -4.72
C LEU A 43 11.84 -9.31 -4.26
N GLN A 44 13.10 -9.72 -4.40
CA GLN A 44 14.25 -8.96 -3.92
C GLN A 44 14.56 -7.72 -4.76
N ASN A 45 14.40 -7.81 -6.08
CA ASN A 45 14.82 -6.72 -6.98
C ASN A 45 13.70 -5.77 -7.38
N THR A 46 12.45 -6.25 -7.38
CA THR A 46 11.29 -5.46 -7.80
C THR A 46 10.45 -5.09 -6.59
N VAL A 47 9.89 -6.07 -5.88
CA VAL A 47 8.92 -5.83 -4.80
C VAL A 47 9.56 -5.06 -3.64
N MET A 48 10.76 -5.45 -3.20
CA MET A 48 11.49 -4.74 -2.15
C MET A 48 11.82 -3.28 -2.51
N ARG A 49 11.88 -2.92 -3.80
CA ARG A 49 12.09 -1.54 -4.26
C ARG A 49 10.78 -0.78 -4.45
N SER A 50 9.71 -1.48 -4.83
CA SER A 50 8.39 -0.90 -5.10
C SER A 50 7.65 -0.42 -3.83
N GLY A 51 8.00 -0.95 -2.65
CA GLY A 51 7.34 -0.55 -1.40
C GLY A 51 5.85 -0.87 -1.42
N GLU A 52 5.00 0.14 -1.20
CA GLU A 52 3.54 -0.01 -1.26
C GLU A 52 2.94 -0.13 -2.65
N HIS A 53 3.59 0.36 -3.70
CA HIS A 53 3.02 0.36 -5.06
C HIS A 53 3.51 -0.85 -5.85
N LEU A 54 2.95 -2.00 -5.51
CA LEU A 54 3.35 -3.25 -6.13
C LEU A 54 2.89 -3.35 -7.59
N PRO A 55 3.78 -3.80 -8.51
CA PRO A 55 3.43 -3.94 -9.92
C PRO A 55 2.51 -5.14 -10.15
N ASN A 56 1.61 -5.04 -11.12
CA ASN A 56 0.85 -6.21 -11.57
C ASN A 56 1.78 -7.18 -12.33
N LEU A 57 1.54 -8.48 -12.22
CA LEU A 57 2.32 -9.48 -12.94
C LEU A 57 1.91 -9.53 -14.42
N SER A 58 2.89 -9.50 -15.31
CA SER A 58 2.68 -9.81 -16.72
C SER A 58 2.33 -11.30 -16.91
N GLU A 59 1.73 -11.66 -18.05
CA GLU A 59 1.47 -13.06 -18.38
C GLU A 59 2.75 -13.91 -18.41
N SER A 60 3.86 -13.34 -18.91
CA SER A 60 5.16 -14.02 -18.89
C SER A 60 5.67 -14.25 -17.46
N GLN A 61 5.51 -13.28 -16.56
CA GLN A 61 5.88 -13.44 -15.14
C GLN A 61 5.01 -14.50 -14.46
N LYS A 62 3.70 -14.52 -14.71
CA LYS A 62 2.80 -15.55 -14.16
C LYS A 62 3.22 -16.95 -14.60
N GLN A 63 3.56 -17.13 -15.88
CA GLN A 63 4.07 -18.40 -16.40
C GLN A 63 5.41 -18.78 -15.74
N ASN A 64 6.32 -17.82 -15.58
CA ASN A 64 7.65 -18.02 -15.00
C ASN A 64 7.63 -18.26 -13.49
N PHE A 65 6.61 -17.80 -12.76
CA PHE A 65 6.50 -18.02 -11.31
C PHE A 65 5.65 -19.24 -10.95
N GLY A 66 4.78 -19.68 -11.86
CA GLY A 66 3.95 -20.87 -11.64
C GLY A 66 3.10 -20.76 -10.37
N ASN A 67 3.31 -21.67 -9.43
CA ASN A 67 2.51 -21.75 -8.20
C ASN A 67 2.73 -20.54 -7.28
N TYR A 68 3.89 -19.87 -7.35
CA TYR A 68 4.24 -18.73 -6.50
C TYR A 68 3.47 -17.45 -6.85
N VAL A 69 2.70 -17.44 -7.95
CA VAL A 69 1.77 -16.34 -8.28
C VAL A 69 0.75 -16.13 -7.16
N LYS A 70 0.32 -17.21 -6.49
CA LYS A 70 -0.64 -17.12 -5.38
C LYS A 70 -0.01 -16.49 -4.13
N ASP A 71 1.26 -16.78 -3.88
CA ASP A 71 2.01 -16.18 -2.77
C ASP A 71 2.16 -14.67 -3.01
N TYR A 72 2.46 -14.26 -4.25
CA TYR A 72 2.50 -12.84 -4.61
C TYR A 72 1.16 -12.13 -4.45
N ALA A 73 0.06 -12.81 -4.80
CA ALA A 73 -1.29 -12.23 -4.70
C ALA A 73 -1.61 -11.75 -3.27
N ILE A 74 -1.13 -12.44 -2.23
CA ILE A 74 -1.32 -12.02 -0.84
C ILE A 74 -0.72 -10.63 -0.58
N LEU A 75 0.51 -10.39 -1.06
CA LEU A 75 1.19 -9.11 -0.93
C LEU A 75 0.51 -8.02 -1.77
N TYR A 76 0.21 -8.35 -3.03
CA TYR A 76 -0.39 -7.44 -3.99
C TYR A 76 -1.79 -7.00 -3.55
N ASP A 77 -2.65 -7.93 -3.13
CA ASP A 77 -4.02 -7.63 -2.72
C ASP A 77 -4.05 -6.76 -1.46
N PHE A 78 -3.18 -7.02 -0.48
CA PHE A 78 -3.04 -6.14 0.68
C PHE A 78 -2.66 -4.71 0.27
N SER A 79 -1.59 -4.58 -0.52
CA SER A 79 -1.09 -3.30 -1.03
C SER A 79 -2.19 -2.53 -1.76
N GLN A 80 -2.92 -3.19 -2.66
CA GLN A 80 -4.01 -2.56 -3.41
C GLN A 80 -5.17 -2.13 -2.51
N GLN A 81 -5.57 -2.96 -1.54
CA GLN A 81 -6.65 -2.63 -0.62
C GLN A 81 -6.29 -1.43 0.26
N VAL A 82 -5.10 -1.44 0.86
CA VAL A 82 -4.65 -0.36 1.74
C VAL A 82 -4.42 0.93 0.99
N ASN A 83 -3.77 0.90 -0.19
CA ASN A 83 -3.56 2.11 -0.98
C ASN A 83 -4.89 2.78 -1.36
N ARG A 84 -5.86 2.01 -1.84
CA ARG A 84 -7.20 2.54 -2.17
C ARG A 84 -7.91 3.09 -0.94
N ALA A 85 -7.80 2.42 0.19
CA ALA A 85 -8.38 2.85 1.45
C ALA A 85 -7.75 4.18 1.91
N VAL A 86 -6.43 4.30 1.84
CA VAL A 86 -5.67 5.51 2.20
C VAL A 86 -6.02 6.67 1.26
N ASP A 87 -6.04 6.43 -0.05
CA ASP A 87 -6.37 7.43 -1.08
C ASP A 87 -7.79 7.98 -0.93
N SER A 88 -8.76 7.11 -0.61
CA SER A 88 -10.16 7.51 -0.45
C SER A 88 -10.50 8.00 0.96
N GLY A 89 -9.76 7.55 1.98
CA GLY A 89 -10.12 7.74 3.37
C GLY A 89 -9.25 8.74 4.14
N MET A 90 -7.93 8.68 3.96
CA MET A 90 -6.98 9.52 4.70
C MET A 90 -6.59 10.77 3.92
N LYS A 91 -6.31 10.61 2.62
CA LYS A 91 -5.81 11.71 1.79
C LYS A 91 -6.74 12.94 1.80
N PRO A 92 -8.07 12.81 1.60
CA PRO A 92 -8.96 13.98 1.58
C PRO A 92 -8.97 14.72 2.93
N VAL A 93 -8.91 13.99 4.04
CA VAL A 93 -8.86 14.59 5.38
C VAL A 93 -7.56 15.37 5.59
N VAL A 94 -6.43 14.78 5.19
CA VAL A 94 -5.12 15.44 5.29
C VAL A 94 -5.08 16.70 4.41
N ASP A 95 -5.62 16.64 3.20
CA ASP A 95 -5.70 17.80 2.29
C ASP A 95 -6.53 18.94 2.90
N GLU A 96 -7.72 18.62 3.45
CA GLU A 96 -8.61 19.60 4.11
C GLU A 96 -7.95 20.22 5.36
N LEU A 97 -7.34 19.40 6.21
CA LEU A 97 -6.63 19.89 7.40
C LEU A 97 -5.43 20.77 7.05
N ASN A 98 -4.71 20.45 5.98
CA ASN A 98 -3.56 21.22 5.51
C ASN A 98 -3.94 22.56 4.83
N ALA A 99 -5.19 22.66 4.35
CA ALA A 99 -5.73 23.89 3.80
C ALA A 99 -6.06 24.93 4.89
N ILE A 100 -6.28 24.49 6.14
CA ILE A 100 -6.57 25.38 7.27
C ILE A 100 -5.28 26.06 7.75
N ARG A 101 -5.16 27.38 7.49
CA ARG A 101 -3.98 28.18 7.86
C ARG A 101 -4.32 29.40 8.72
N THR A 102 -5.55 29.84 8.67
CA THR A 102 -6.07 31.01 9.38
C THR A 102 -7.34 30.64 10.16
N PRO A 103 -7.73 31.45 11.16
CA PRO A 103 -8.99 31.22 11.87
C PRO A 103 -10.23 31.21 10.96
N GLN A 104 -10.20 31.94 9.84
CA GLN A 104 -11.30 31.96 8.87
C GLN A 104 -11.43 30.64 8.11
N ASP A 105 -10.32 29.94 7.88
CA ASP A 105 -10.33 28.69 7.11
C ASP A 105 -11.11 27.58 7.83
N TYR A 106 -11.18 27.61 9.17
CA TYR A 106 -12.05 26.68 9.91
C TYR A 106 -13.52 26.81 9.52
N LEU A 107 -14.00 28.02 9.20
CA LEU A 107 -15.37 28.24 8.72
C LEU A 107 -15.56 27.67 7.32
N THR A 108 -14.58 27.86 6.45
CA THR A 108 -14.62 27.43 5.04
C THR A 108 -14.55 25.91 4.90
N HIS A 109 -13.70 25.25 5.70
CA HIS A 109 -13.38 23.83 5.53
C HIS A 109 -14.21 22.88 6.42
N ARG A 110 -14.90 23.37 7.46
CA ARG A 110 -15.65 22.53 8.42
C ARG A 110 -16.58 21.49 7.80
N ASP A 111 -17.37 21.88 6.78
CA ASP A 111 -18.40 21.01 6.24
C ASP A 111 -17.78 19.93 5.34
N SER A 112 -16.77 20.30 4.54
CA SER A 112 -15.96 19.33 3.78
C SER A 112 -15.21 18.38 4.70
N LEU A 113 -14.57 18.90 5.74
CA LEU A 113 -13.85 18.10 6.73
C LEU A 113 -14.78 17.16 7.50
N ARG A 114 -16.02 17.58 7.81
CA ARG A 114 -17.03 16.69 8.43
C ARG A 114 -17.42 15.55 7.50
N GLN A 115 -17.59 15.83 6.20
CA GLN A 115 -17.91 14.82 5.20
C GLN A 115 -16.76 13.81 5.03
N THR A 116 -15.51 14.29 4.93
CA THR A 116 -14.34 13.43 4.71
C THR A 116 -13.88 12.73 5.98
N SER A 117 -14.02 13.33 7.18
CA SER A 117 -13.64 12.67 8.44
C SER A 117 -14.45 11.39 8.72
N GLY A 118 -15.64 11.24 8.13
CA GLY A 118 -16.45 10.03 8.26
C GLY A 118 -15.79 8.78 7.67
N SER A 119 -14.92 8.93 6.65
CA SER A 119 -14.23 7.79 6.02
C SER A 119 -13.06 7.23 6.84
N LEU A 120 -12.55 7.99 7.83
CA LEU A 120 -11.44 7.50 8.67
C LEU A 120 -11.80 6.25 9.47
N GLY A 121 -13.05 6.13 9.94
CA GLY A 121 -13.52 4.94 10.65
C GLY A 121 -13.55 3.71 9.74
N VAL A 122 -13.99 3.88 8.49
CA VAL A 122 -14.00 2.84 7.46
C VAL A 122 -12.57 2.43 7.10
N LEU A 123 -11.66 3.39 6.97
CA LEU A 123 -10.24 3.16 6.70
C LEU A 123 -9.59 2.28 7.78
N THR A 124 -9.81 2.61 9.07
CA THR A 124 -9.30 1.78 10.19
C THR A 124 -9.75 0.33 10.05
N GLN A 125 -11.02 0.12 9.74
CA GLN A 125 -11.57 -1.23 9.56
C GLN A 125 -10.97 -1.93 8.33
N GLN A 126 -10.83 -1.24 7.20
CA GLN A 126 -10.29 -1.81 5.97
C GLN A 126 -8.84 -2.27 6.14
N ILE A 127 -7.99 -1.46 6.78
CA ILE A 127 -6.59 -1.84 7.06
C ILE A 127 -6.54 -3.05 7.98
N GLN A 128 -7.36 -3.08 9.04
CA GLN A 128 -7.37 -4.20 9.97
C GLN A 128 -7.83 -5.50 9.30
N THR A 129 -8.89 -5.44 8.48
CA THR A 129 -9.40 -6.60 7.74
C THR A 129 -8.37 -7.10 6.73
N ALA A 130 -7.77 -6.21 5.95
CA ALA A 130 -6.73 -6.56 4.97
C ALA A 130 -5.52 -7.21 5.65
N LYS A 131 -5.08 -6.66 6.79
CA LYS A 131 -3.98 -7.22 7.58
C LYS A 131 -4.30 -8.62 8.10
N THR A 132 -5.46 -8.80 8.74
CA THR A 132 -5.86 -10.12 9.28
C THR A 132 -5.95 -11.17 8.16
N GLN A 133 -6.49 -10.79 6.99
CA GLN A 133 -6.55 -11.68 5.83
C GLN A 133 -5.15 -12.05 5.31
N ALA A 134 -4.26 -11.07 5.18
CA ALA A 134 -2.89 -11.30 4.74
C ALA A 134 -2.12 -12.19 5.73
N ASP A 135 -2.26 -11.94 7.04
CA ASP A 135 -1.59 -12.71 8.09
C ASP A 135 -2.07 -14.17 8.09
N GLY A 136 -3.39 -14.38 7.97
CA GLY A 136 -3.97 -15.72 7.85
C GLY A 136 -3.53 -16.44 6.57
N SER A 137 -3.49 -15.75 5.44
CA SER A 137 -3.04 -16.34 4.16
C SER A 137 -1.56 -16.70 4.21
N LYS A 138 -0.72 -15.82 4.78
CA LYS A 138 0.71 -16.07 4.99
C LYS A 138 0.94 -17.29 5.88
N ALA A 139 0.21 -17.41 7.00
CA ALA A 139 0.37 -18.52 7.93
C ALA A 139 0.03 -19.89 7.30
N ALA A 140 -0.82 -19.90 6.27
CA ALA A 140 -1.17 -21.11 5.53
C ALA A 140 -0.17 -21.49 4.41
N LEU A 141 0.82 -20.62 4.10
CA LEU A 141 1.80 -20.89 3.05
C LEU A 141 2.75 -22.02 3.44
N LYS A 142 3.04 -22.89 2.46
CA LYS A 142 4.03 -23.96 2.57
C LYS A 142 5.16 -23.68 1.60
N GLN A 143 6.19 -22.98 2.08
CA GLN A 143 7.31 -22.53 1.28
C GLN A 143 8.61 -23.25 1.68
N PRO A 144 9.50 -23.55 0.73
CA PRO A 144 10.90 -23.90 1.03
C PRO A 144 11.61 -22.79 1.83
N GLU A 145 12.60 -23.15 2.65
CA GLU A 145 13.29 -22.23 3.57
C GLU A 145 13.97 -21.03 2.88
N ASP A 146 14.53 -21.25 1.69
CA ASP A 146 15.17 -20.20 0.87
C ASP A 146 14.16 -19.13 0.43
N LEU A 147 12.99 -19.54 -0.04
CA LEU A 147 11.91 -18.64 -0.39
C LEU A 147 11.30 -17.99 0.86
N LYS A 148 11.05 -18.77 1.91
CA LYS A 148 10.40 -18.32 3.14
C LYS A 148 11.13 -17.12 3.73
N THR A 149 12.45 -17.18 3.82
CA THR A 149 13.28 -16.09 4.36
C THR A 149 13.09 -14.78 3.59
N VAL A 150 13.11 -14.86 2.26
CA VAL A 150 12.94 -13.70 1.38
C VAL A 150 11.50 -13.16 1.45
N TYR A 151 10.53 -14.07 1.39
CA TYR A 151 9.12 -13.73 1.48
C TYR A 151 8.77 -13.07 2.82
N ASP A 152 9.31 -13.56 3.93
CA ASP A 152 9.09 -12.97 5.26
C ASP A 152 9.62 -11.54 5.35
N SER A 153 10.78 -11.26 4.75
CA SER A 153 11.34 -9.90 4.67
C SER A 153 10.44 -8.96 3.84
N VAL A 154 10.00 -9.43 2.66
CA VAL A 154 9.10 -8.66 1.79
C VAL A 154 7.76 -8.42 2.47
N TYR A 155 7.20 -9.45 3.11
CA TYR A 155 5.93 -9.34 3.84
C TYR A 155 6.04 -8.32 4.97
N ASN A 156 7.15 -8.32 5.72
CA ASN A 156 7.36 -7.32 6.75
C ASN A 156 7.33 -5.90 6.17
N LYS A 157 7.96 -5.69 5.01
CA LYS A 157 8.02 -4.39 4.34
C LYS A 157 6.70 -3.94 3.71
N VAL A 158 5.98 -4.85 3.05
CA VAL A 158 4.78 -4.52 2.28
C VAL A 158 3.51 -4.54 3.14
N VAL A 159 3.49 -5.36 4.21
CA VAL A 159 2.28 -5.60 5.00
C VAL A 159 2.43 -5.11 6.44
N THR A 160 3.43 -5.64 7.15
CA THR A 160 3.57 -5.38 8.59
C THR A 160 3.89 -3.92 8.89
N GLN A 161 4.92 -3.36 8.26
CA GLN A 161 5.36 -1.98 8.49
C GLN A 161 4.26 -0.96 8.13
N PRO A 162 3.62 -1.03 6.94
CA PRO A 162 2.51 -0.13 6.59
C PRO A 162 1.35 -0.16 7.56
N ALA A 163 0.88 -1.35 7.95
CA ALA A 163 -0.22 -1.45 8.89
C ALA A 163 0.15 -0.88 10.27
N ASN A 164 1.35 -1.17 10.77
CA ASN A 164 1.83 -0.68 12.06
C ASN A 164 2.03 0.83 12.07
N ALA A 165 2.38 1.43 10.93
CA ALA A 165 2.52 2.87 10.80
C ALA A 165 1.16 3.57 10.70
N LEU A 166 0.20 3.00 9.97
CA LEU A 166 -1.13 3.62 9.78
C LEU A 166 -2.04 3.51 11.01
N GLN A 167 -2.08 2.35 11.65
CA GLN A 167 -2.99 2.08 12.77
C GLN A 167 -2.96 3.14 13.89
N PRO A 168 -1.79 3.59 14.39
CA PRO A 168 -1.74 4.60 15.45
C PRO A 168 -2.04 6.03 14.96
N LEU A 169 -1.91 6.30 13.65
CA LEU A 169 -2.15 7.64 13.09
C LEU A 169 -3.63 7.99 12.99
N LEU A 170 -4.48 6.99 12.71
CA LEU A 170 -5.89 7.20 12.41
C LEU A 170 -6.68 7.82 13.59
N PRO A 171 -6.54 7.35 14.85
CA PRO A 171 -7.22 8.00 15.97
C PRO A 171 -6.80 9.46 16.14
N GLY A 172 -5.51 9.78 15.96
CA GLY A 172 -5.01 11.15 16.04
C GLY A 172 -5.58 12.05 14.95
N LEU A 173 -5.69 11.54 13.71
CA LEU A 173 -6.33 12.27 12.61
C LEU A 173 -7.81 12.50 12.87
N GLN A 174 -8.50 11.53 13.47
CA GLN A 174 -9.89 11.69 13.89
C GLN A 174 -10.02 12.79 14.95
N THR A 175 -9.20 12.77 16.00
CA THR A 175 -9.21 13.81 17.04
C THR A 175 -8.92 15.19 16.45
N LEU A 176 -7.90 15.30 15.59
CA LEU A 176 -7.55 16.55 14.93
C LEU A 176 -8.68 17.08 14.05
N SER A 177 -9.29 16.20 13.24
CA SER A 177 -10.43 16.55 12.38
C SER A 177 -11.61 17.07 13.19
N GLN A 178 -11.95 16.37 14.29
CA GLN A 178 -13.05 16.78 15.16
C GLN A 178 -12.77 18.11 15.86
N ALA A 179 -11.54 18.34 16.33
CA ALA A 179 -11.17 19.61 16.95
C ALA A 179 -11.26 20.78 15.95
N ALA A 180 -10.84 20.58 14.70
CA ALA A 180 -10.98 21.57 13.63
C ALA A 180 -12.45 21.85 13.27
N ILE A 181 -13.29 20.81 13.18
CA ILE A 181 -14.74 20.96 12.96
C ILE A 181 -15.37 21.75 14.12
N GLN A 182 -15.04 21.42 15.37
CA GLN A 182 -15.55 22.13 16.56
C GLN A 182 -15.11 23.59 16.58
N ALA A 183 -13.88 23.90 16.16
CA ALA A 183 -13.43 25.28 15.99
C ALA A 183 -14.28 26.01 14.95
N GLY A 184 -14.52 25.41 13.78
CA GLY A 184 -15.39 25.99 12.76
C GLY A 184 -16.83 26.19 13.24
N ASP A 185 -17.40 25.22 13.95
CA ASP A 185 -18.75 25.31 14.52
C ASP A 185 -18.85 26.42 15.56
N PHE A 186 -17.87 26.51 16.45
CA PHE A 186 -17.82 27.56 17.46
C PHE A 186 -17.72 28.96 16.83
N LEU A 187 -16.85 29.13 15.82
CA LEU A 187 -16.72 30.39 15.10
C LEU A 187 -18.00 30.76 14.35
N GLN A 188 -18.67 29.77 13.75
CA GLN A 188 -19.94 30.01 13.06
C GLN A 188 -21.01 30.50 14.05
N GLN A 189 -21.07 29.90 15.25
CA GLN A 189 -22.00 30.32 16.30
C GLN A 189 -21.77 31.76 16.79
N GLN A 190 -20.53 32.26 16.74
CA GLN A 190 -20.27 33.65 17.09
C GLN A 190 -20.72 34.65 16.02
N GLY A 191 -20.84 34.19 14.77
CA GLY A 191 -21.29 35.00 13.63
C GLY A 191 -20.47 36.29 13.47
N THR A 192 -21.17 37.41 13.33
CA THR A 192 -20.56 38.73 13.11
C THR A 192 -20.01 39.37 14.38
N GLN A 193 -20.12 38.73 15.55
CA GLN A 193 -19.59 39.29 16.80
C GLN A 193 -18.07 39.15 16.92
N VAL A 194 -17.46 38.31 16.08
CA VAL A 194 -16.02 38.06 16.08
C VAL A 194 -15.35 38.82 14.95
N THR A 195 -14.25 39.49 15.28
CA THR A 195 -13.43 40.21 14.30
C THR A 195 -12.17 39.39 13.99
N PHE A 196 -11.90 39.21 12.70
CA PHE A 196 -10.74 38.51 12.19
C PHE A 196 -9.69 39.52 11.73
N ASN A 197 -8.52 39.52 12.38
CA ASN A 197 -7.39 40.39 12.06
C ASN A 197 -6.18 39.52 11.68
N GLY A 198 -6.22 38.98 10.45
CA GLY A 198 -5.22 38.03 9.97
C GLY A 198 -5.23 36.73 10.77
N GLN A 199 -4.14 36.45 11.48
CA GLN A 199 -4.04 35.27 12.36
C GLN A 199 -4.66 35.51 13.76
N THR A 200 -4.97 36.75 14.11
CA THR A 200 -5.56 37.08 15.41
C THR A 200 -7.07 37.14 15.31
N ILE A 201 -7.73 36.69 16.37
CA ILE A 201 -9.18 36.69 16.49
C ILE A 201 -9.58 37.42 17.76
N GLN A 202 -10.57 38.30 17.65
CA GLN A 202 -11.09 39.07 18.78
C GLN A 202 -12.50 38.63 19.10
N PHE A 203 -12.68 38.14 20.32
CA PHE A 203 -13.97 37.72 20.86
C PHE A 203 -14.59 38.81 21.75
N PRO A 204 -15.93 38.95 21.75
CA PRO A 204 -16.64 39.89 22.62
C PRO A 204 -16.40 39.70 24.11
N ASN A 205 -16.19 38.46 24.57
CA ASN A 205 -15.96 38.16 25.97
C ASN A 205 -14.87 37.12 26.21
N GLN A 206 -14.36 37.10 27.45
CA GLN A 206 -13.26 36.23 27.86
C GLN A 206 -13.64 34.74 27.83
N GLN A 207 -14.90 34.39 28.09
CA GLN A 207 -15.33 32.98 28.10
C GLN A 207 -15.23 32.37 26.69
N GLN A 208 -15.66 33.11 25.66
CA GLN A 208 -15.52 32.72 24.25
C GLN A 208 -14.05 32.56 23.85
N ALA A 209 -13.20 33.53 24.23
CA ALA A 209 -11.77 33.47 23.96
C ALA A 209 -11.12 32.25 24.62
N THR A 210 -11.45 31.96 25.89
CA THR A 210 -10.94 30.78 26.60
C THR A 210 -11.40 29.48 25.94
N HIS A 211 -12.65 29.39 25.49
CA HIS A 211 -13.15 28.20 24.80
C HIS A 211 -12.41 27.96 23.47
N TYR A 212 -12.24 29.00 22.65
CA TYR A 212 -11.46 28.93 21.42
C TYR A 212 -10.01 28.52 21.68
N ASN A 213 -9.37 29.09 22.70
CA ASN A 213 -7.99 28.75 23.06
C ASN A 213 -7.84 27.27 23.46
N THR A 214 -8.83 26.69 24.15
CA THR A 214 -8.85 25.24 24.46
C THR A 214 -8.94 24.39 23.19
N LEU A 215 -9.75 24.80 22.21
CA LEU A 215 -9.82 24.12 20.90
C LEU A 215 -8.48 24.21 20.17
N MET A 216 -7.88 25.39 20.11
CA MET A 216 -6.56 25.59 19.48
C MET A 216 -5.47 24.79 20.18
N SER A 217 -5.53 24.63 21.51
CA SER A 217 -4.60 23.79 22.25
C SER A 217 -4.75 22.31 21.90
N THR A 218 -5.97 21.83 21.66
CA THR A 218 -6.21 20.45 21.21
C THR A 218 -5.66 20.24 19.81
N ILE A 219 -5.88 21.18 18.91
CA ILE A 219 -5.37 21.14 17.54
C ILE A 219 -3.84 21.15 17.53
N SER A 220 -3.21 22.04 18.30
CA SER A 220 -1.75 22.13 18.36
C SER A 220 -1.12 20.88 18.96
N ALA A 221 -1.73 20.28 19.98
CA ALA A 221 -1.28 19.02 20.57
C ALA A 221 -1.32 17.85 19.56
N ASN A 222 -2.21 17.90 18.56
CA ASN A 222 -2.36 16.86 17.55
C ASN A 222 -1.74 17.23 16.18
N ALA A 223 -1.16 18.42 16.03
CA ALA A 223 -0.61 18.89 14.75
C ALA A 223 0.50 17.98 14.21
N GLN A 224 1.25 17.30 15.09
CA GLN A 224 2.28 16.34 14.67
C GLN A 224 1.71 15.16 13.90
N VAL A 225 0.46 14.75 14.17
CA VAL A 225 -0.18 13.64 13.45
C VAL A 225 -0.42 14.01 12.00
N LEU A 226 -0.74 15.28 11.70
CA LEU A 226 -0.91 15.73 10.32
C LEU A 226 0.40 15.59 9.53
N ASN A 227 1.53 15.96 10.12
CA ASN A 227 2.85 15.80 9.48
C ASN A 227 3.20 14.33 9.25
N GLN A 228 2.90 13.45 10.22
CA GLN A 228 3.13 12.02 10.09
C GLN A 228 2.26 11.40 8.99
N ALA A 229 0.99 11.80 8.91
CA ALA A 229 0.07 11.37 7.86
C ALA A 229 0.51 11.86 6.47
N GLN A 230 1.02 13.10 6.36
CA GLN A 230 1.59 13.61 5.11
C GLN A 230 2.82 12.81 4.68
N SER A 231 3.73 12.50 5.60
CA SER A 231 4.90 11.64 5.31
C SER A 231 4.48 10.25 4.85
N ALA A 232 3.47 9.64 5.50
CA ALA A 232 2.91 8.36 5.10
C ALA A 232 2.31 8.39 3.68
N LEU A 233 1.70 9.51 3.28
CA LEU A 233 1.15 9.68 1.93
C LEU A 233 2.22 9.96 0.85
N GLN A 234 3.36 10.57 1.20
CA GLN A 234 4.37 11.03 0.24
C GLN A 234 5.55 10.08 0.06
N GLY A 235 5.97 9.40 1.12
CA GLY A 235 7.25 8.68 1.16
C GLY A 235 7.16 7.16 1.11
N GLY A 236 5.95 6.60 1.22
CA GLY A 236 5.76 5.22 1.65
C GLY A 236 6.32 4.96 3.06
N PHE A 237 5.85 3.93 3.72
CA PHE A 237 6.31 3.43 5.01
C PHE A 237 7.72 2.83 4.85
N GLN A 238 8.73 3.70 4.74
CA GLN A 238 10.16 3.33 4.67
C GLN A 238 10.67 2.77 5.99
#